data_AF-A0A942JAN1-F1
#
_entry.id   AF-A0A942JAN1-F1
#
_cell.length_a   1.000
_cell.length_b   1.000
_cell.length_c   1.000
_cell.angle_alpha   90.00
_cell.angle_beta   90.00
_cell.angle_gamma   90.00
#
_symmetry.space_group_name_H-M   'P 1'
#
loop_
_entity.id
_entity.type
_entity.pdbx_description
1 polymer ?
#
loop_
_entity_poly.entity_id
_entity_poly.type
_entity_poly.pdbx_seq_one_letter_code
_entity_poly.pdbx_strand_id
1 'polypeptide(L)' 'MNVDPRRINEVVLGKRAITPDTALRLAKFFGMSEPFWIDLQSHYDLEIEKERLSGRLDREVRSLAQSS' A
#
# COMPACT_ATOMS: atom_id res chain seq x y z
N MET A 1 -12.50 16.32 8.12
CA MET A 1 -12.41 15.14 7.23
C MET A 1 -13.72 14.36 7.35
N ASN A 2 -14.64 14.45 6.38
CA ASN A 2 -15.96 13.77 6.46
C ASN A 2 -15.80 12.27 6.14
N VAL A 3 -15.32 11.49 7.11
CA VAL A 3 -15.06 10.05 7.02
C VAL A 3 -15.53 9.40 8.31
N ASP A 4 -16.15 8.21 8.21
CA ASP A 4 -16.56 7.42 9.38
C ASP A 4 -15.34 7.09 10.26
N PRO A 5 -15.35 7.39 11.57
CA PRO A 5 -14.25 7.06 12.48
C PRO A 5 -13.83 5.59 12.46
N ARG A 6 -14.77 4.67 12.22
CA ARG A 6 -14.46 3.24 12.08
C ARG A 6 -13.55 2.97 10.90
N ARG A 7 -13.74 3.67 9.78
CA ARG A 7 -12.86 3.54 8.60
C ARG A 7 -11.42 3.93 8.96
N ILE A 8 -11.25 5.04 9.66
CA ILE A 8 -9.91 5.50 10.08
C ILE A 8 -9.30 4.51 11.07
N ASN A 9 -10.10 4.00 12.02
CA ASN A 9 -9.65 3.00 12.98
C ASN A 9 -9.19 1.70 12.29
N GLU A 10 -9.92 1.24 11.27
CA GLU A 10 -9.53 0.07 10.48
C GLU A 10 -8.23 0.29 9.70
N VAL A 11 -7.99 1.50 9.18
CA VAL A 11 -6.72 1.86 8.53
C VAL A 11 -5.57 1.82 9.54
N VAL A 12 -5.74 2.41 10.73
CA VAL A 12 -4.72 2.41 11.80
C VAL A 12 -4.41 0.99 12.26
N LEU A 13 -5.40 0.10 12.32
CA LEU A 13 -5.23 -1.30 12.68
C LEU A 13 -4.71 -2.18 11.53
N GLY A 14 -4.43 -1.63 10.35
CA GLY A 14 -4.00 -2.39 9.17
C GLY A 14 -5.08 -3.32 8.61
N LYS A 15 -6.34 -3.15 9.02
CA LYS A 15 -7.49 -3.97 8.59
C LYS A 15 -8.10 -3.47 7.28
N ARG A 16 -7.75 -2.25 6.86
CA ARG A 16 -8.24 -1.63 5.64
C ARG A 16 -7.11 -0.85 4.97
N ALA A 17 -6.97 -1.05 3.66
CA ALA A 17 -6.05 -0.29 2.83
C ALA A 17 -6.49 1.17 2.66
N ILE A 18 -5.51 2.06 2.51
CA ILE A 18 -5.72 3.44 2.07
C ILE A 18 -6.09 3.42 0.59
N THR A 19 -7.31 3.86 0.28
CA THR A 19 -7.78 4.07 -1.09
C THR A 19 -7.42 5.48 -1.58
N PRO A 20 -7.47 5.76 -2.90
CA PRO A 20 -7.29 7.12 -3.43
C PRO A 20 -8.22 8.17 -2.80
N ASP A 21 -9.51 7.86 -2.60
CA ASP A 21 -10.44 8.76 -1.88
C ASP A 21 -9.96 9.05 -0.44
N THR A 22 -9.44 8.03 0.25
CA THR A 22 -8.93 8.20 1.62
C THR A 22 -7.62 9.01 1.61
N ALA A 23 -6.73 8.78 0.66
CA ALA A 23 -5.50 9.55 0.47
C ALA A 23 -5.76 11.04 0.23
N LEU A 24 -6.69 11.40 -0.67
CA LEU A 24 -7.10 12.80 -0.90
C LEU A 24 -7.58 13.50 0.39
N ARG A 25 -8.33 12.76 1.21
CA ARG A 25 -8.89 13.27 2.46
C ARG A 25 -7.82 13.45 3.53
N LEU A 26 -6.88 12.50 3.64
CA LEU A 26 -5.75 12.58 4.57
C LEU A 26 -4.78 13.69 4.15
N ALA A 27 -4.46 13.80 2.87
CA ALA A 27 -3.65 14.88 2.31
C ALA A 27 -4.21 16.25 2.67
N LYS A 28 -5.50 16.48 2.41
CA LYS A 28 -6.18 17.73 2.76
C LYS A 28 -6.25 18.00 4.27
N PHE A 29 -6.38 16.94 5.09
CA PHE A 29 -6.48 17.10 6.54
C PHE A 29 -5.13 17.39 7.20
N PHE A 30 -4.06 16.71 6.77
CA PHE A 30 -2.73 16.83 7.36
C PHE A 30 -1.81 17.83 6.63
N GLY A 31 -2.24 18.40 5.50
CA GLY A 31 -1.41 19.28 4.69
C GLY A 31 -0.24 18.56 4.02
N MET A 32 -0.40 17.26 3.77
CA MET A 32 0.61 16.41 3.13
C MET A 32 0.24 16.15 1.67
N SER A 33 1.19 15.65 0.87
CA SER A 33 0.93 15.33 -0.53
C SER A 33 0.06 14.08 -0.68
N GLU A 34 -0.77 14.04 -1.72
CA GLU A 34 -1.60 12.89 -2.07
C GLU A 34 -0.76 11.64 -2.40
N PRO A 35 0.33 11.73 -3.19
CA PRO A 35 1.14 10.56 -3.53
C PRO A 35 1.77 9.89 -2.31
N PHE A 36 2.13 10.65 -1.27
CA PHE A 36 2.72 10.10 -0.04
C PHE A 36 1.87 8.95 0.54
N TRP A 37 0.55 9.12 0.59
CA TRP A 37 -0.35 8.13 1.16
C TRP A 37 -0.52 6.89 0.26
N ILE A 38 -0.44 7.07 -1.06
CA ILE A 38 -0.50 5.98 -2.03
C ILE A 38 0.80 5.18 -2.04
N ASP A 39 1.94 5.87 -1.97
CA ASP A 39 3.25 5.24 -1.88
C ASP A 39 3.35 4.42 -0.60
N LEU A 40 2.88 4.97 0.54
CA LEU A 40 2.82 4.24 1.81
C LEU A 40 2.03 2.93 1.68
N GLN A 41 0.84 2.97 1.08
CA GLN A 41 0.02 1.77 0.87
C GLN A 41 0.72 0.78 -0.07
N SER A 42 1.27 1.26 -1.18
CA SER A 42 1.96 0.43 -2.18
C SER A 42 3.18 -0.26 -1.58
N HIS A 43 3.96 0.45 -0.77
CA HIS A 43 5.10 -0.13 -0.05
C HIS A 43 4.66 -1.22 0.92
N TYR A 44 3.61 -0.96 1.71
CA TYR A 44 3.07 -1.98 2.63
C TYR A 44 2.61 -3.23 1.88
N ASP A 45 1.81 -3.07 0.82
CA ASP A 45 1.30 -4.19 0.02
C ASP A 45 2.43 -4.98 -0.63
N LEU A 46 3.47 -4.30 -1.13
CA LEU A 46 4.66 -4.96 -1.68
C LEU A 46 5.41 -5.79 -0.63
N GLU A 47 5.60 -5.28 0.59
CA GLU A 47 6.31 -6.05 1.63
C GLU A 47 5.52 -7.29 2.07
N ILE A 48 4.21 -7.17 2.25
CA ILE A 48 3.34 -8.32 2.58
C ILE A 48 3.38 -9.37 1.45
N GLU A 49 3.30 -8.93 0.19
CA GLU A 49 3.34 -9.85 -0.95
C GLU A 49 4.73 -10.49 -1.14
N LYS A 50 5.81 -9.76 -0.88
CA LYS A 50 7.17 -10.33 -0.86
C LYS A 50 7.31 -11.43 0.18
N GLU A 51 6.79 -11.21 1.38
CA GLU A 51 6.79 -12.22 2.44
C GLU A 51 5.97 -13.45 2.01
N ARG A 52 4.76 -13.24 1.49
CA ARG A 52 3.87 -14.31 1.02
C ARG A 52 4.47 -15.14 -0.12
N LEU A 53 5.24 -14.50 -0.99
CA LEU A 53 5.87 -15.12 -2.17
C LEU A 53 7.31 -15.58 -1.92
N SER A 54 7.82 -15.41 -0.69
CA SER A 54 9.21 -15.70 -0.34
C SER A 54 9.64 -17.10 -0.79
N GLY A 55 10.69 -17.14 -1.61
CA GLY A 55 11.25 -18.37 -2.17
C GLY A 55 10.44 -19.05 -3.27
N ARG A 56 9.21 -18.62 -3.58
CA ARG A 56 8.43 -19.08 -4.74
C ARG A 56 8.71 -18.24 -5.98
N LEU A 57 8.79 -16.93 -5.81
CA LEU A 57 8.92 -15.98 -6.92
C LEU A 57 10.15 -16.26 -7.80
N ASP A 58 11.30 -16.57 -7.18
CA ASP A 58 12.55 -16.88 -7.89
C ASP A 58 12.49 -18.19 -8.70
N ARG A 59 11.58 -19.11 -8.34
CA ARG A 59 11.38 -20.36 -9.08
C ARG A 59 10.41 -20.19 -10.24
N GLU A 60 9.41 -19.35 -10.06
CA GLU A 60 8.30 -19.14 -11.00
C GLU A 60 8.65 -18.10 -12.08
N VAL A 61 9.48 -17.09 -11.76
CA VAL A 61 9.79 -15.97 -12.65
C VAL A 61 11.29 -15.91 -12.93
N ARG A 62 11.66 -15.97 -14.22
CA ARG A 62 13.03 -15.71 -14.68
C ARG A 62 13.17 -14.26 -15.12
N SER A 63 14.28 -13.63 -14.77
CA SER A 63 14.56 -12.28 -15.23
C SER A 63 14.96 -12.27 -16.71
N LEU A 64 14.50 -11.25 -17.44
CA LEU A 64 14.84 -11.08 -18.86
C LEU A 64 16.35 -10.88 -19.07
N ALA A 65 17.03 -10.25 -18.11
CA ALA A 65 18.48 -10.06 -18.15
C ALA A 65 19.30 -11.36 -18.01
N GLN A 66 18.71 -12.44 -17.51
CA GLN A 66 19.34 -13.76 -17.40
C GLN A 66 19.08 -14.66 -18.62
N SER A 67 18.40 -14.14 -19.64
CA SER A 67 18.03 -14.89 -20.85
C SER A 67 18.86 -14.51 -22.08
N SER A 68 20.02 -13.86 -21.89
CA SER A 68 21.00 -13.48 -22.91
C SER A 68 22.37 -14.04 -22.55
#